data_AF-A0A1G6Z6I3-F1
#
_entry.id   AF-A0A1G6Z6I3-F1
#
_cell.length_a   1.000
_cell.length_b   1.000
_cell.length_c   1.000
_cell.angle_alpha   90.00
_cell.angle_beta   90.00
_cell.angle_gamma   90.00
#
_symmetry.space_group_name_H-M   'P 1'
#
loop_
_entity.id
_entity.type
_entity.pdbx_description
1 polymer ?
#
loop_
_entity_poly.entity_id
_entity_poly.type
_entity_poly.pdbx_seq_one_letter_code
_entity_poly.pdbx_strand_id
1 'polypeptide(L)'
;MRHLKIVQSNTNTSDREKKARALRKRFERVSRRIEWHERRRRLLRRLVWIALPASLILAVWIWVVALSPWPADETFRHIMAMPNCAAAEAAGVSPAYRGDPGYWPWLDADRDGVACESAGWR
;
A
#
# COMPACT_ATOMS: atom_id res chain seq x y z
N MET A 1 61.82 23.21 -42.73
CA MET A 1 61.55 23.57 -41.30
C MET A 1 60.07 23.52 -40.89
N ARG A 2 59.09 23.79 -41.76
CA ARG A 2 57.64 23.81 -41.42
C ARG A 2 57.06 22.42 -41.06
N HIS A 3 57.56 21.35 -41.70
CA HIS A 3 57.14 19.97 -41.43
C HIS A 3 57.50 19.44 -40.02
N LEU A 4 58.67 19.80 -39.49
CA LEU A 4 59.09 19.35 -38.15
C LEU A 4 58.21 19.94 -37.03
N LYS A 5 57.78 21.21 -37.17
CA LYS A 5 56.87 21.85 -36.22
C LYS A 5 55.49 21.19 -36.18
N ILE A 6 54.97 20.73 -37.33
CA ILE A 6 53.66 20.04 -37.42
C ILE A 6 53.72 18.65 -36.76
N VAL A 7 54.81 17.90 -36.96
CA VAL A 7 54.99 16.59 -36.32
C VAL A 7 55.18 16.73 -34.80
N GLN A 8 55.95 17.73 -34.36
CA GLN A 8 56.18 17.98 -32.93
C GLN A 8 54.92 18.54 -32.24
N SER A 9 54.08 19.31 -32.93
CA SER A 9 52.77 19.73 -32.40
C SER A 9 51.80 18.56 -32.28
N ASN A 10 51.74 17.66 -33.28
CA ASN A 10 50.84 16.50 -33.29
C ASN A 10 51.20 15.44 -32.24
N THR A 11 52.49 15.27 -31.94
CA THR A 11 52.94 14.38 -30.86
C THR A 11 52.61 14.95 -29.49
N ASN A 12 52.77 16.26 -29.29
CA ASN A 12 52.43 16.95 -28.04
C ASN A 12 50.91 16.92 -27.76
N THR A 13 50.06 17.10 -28.78
CA THR A 13 48.60 16.96 -28.62
C THR A 13 48.20 15.53 -28.30
N SER A 14 48.76 14.53 -28.99
CA SER A 14 48.52 13.10 -28.71
C SER A 14 48.86 12.73 -27.26
N ASP A 15 49.98 13.22 -26.75
CA ASP A 15 50.41 12.95 -25.38
C ASP A 15 49.53 13.64 -24.33
N ARG A 16 49.09 14.87 -24.59
CA ARG A 16 48.11 15.57 -23.75
C ARG A 16 46.79 14.79 -23.66
N GLU A 17 46.30 14.25 -24.77
CA GLU A 17 45.10 13.42 -24.76
C GLU A 17 45.29 12.09 -24.03
N LYS A 18 46.44 11.43 -24.17
CA LYS A 18 46.75 10.19 -23.44
C LYS A 18 46.76 10.44 -21.92
N LYS A 19 47.35 11.56 -21.47
CA LYS A 19 47.33 11.98 -20.07
C LYS A 19 45.90 12.29 -19.60
N ALA A 20 45.11 12.99 -20.40
CA ALA A 20 43.70 13.25 -20.09
C ALA A 20 42.87 11.96 -19.96
N ARG A 21 43.08 10.98 -20.86
CA ARG A 21 42.46 9.66 -20.79
C ARG A 21 42.88 8.89 -19.54
N ALA A 22 44.16 8.95 -19.16
CA ALA A 22 44.67 8.31 -17.95
C ALA A 22 44.07 8.94 -16.67
N LEU A 23 43.93 10.26 -16.63
CA LEU A 23 43.28 10.96 -15.51
C LEU A 23 41.80 10.59 -15.39
N ARG A 24 41.05 10.57 -16.50
CA ARG A 24 39.64 10.13 -16.52
C ARG A 24 39.47 8.72 -15.95
N LYS A 25 40.30 7.75 -16.37
CA LYS A 25 40.27 6.37 -15.84
C LYS A 25 40.53 6.29 -14.34
N ARG A 26 41.35 7.19 -13.78
CA ARG A 26 41.59 7.27 -12.32
C ARG A 26 40.36 7.80 -11.59
N PHE A 27 39.74 8.86 -12.09
CA PHE A 27 38.53 9.44 -11.50
C PHE A 27 37.31 8.53 -11.63
N GLU A 28 37.22 7.72 -12.69
CA GLU A 28 36.12 6.78 -12.90
C GLU A 28 36.01 5.74 -11.76
N ARG A 29 37.16 5.23 -11.29
CA ARG A 29 37.20 4.29 -10.15
C ARG A 29 36.66 4.90 -8.86
N VAL A 30 36.98 6.16 -8.59
CA VAL A 30 36.52 6.89 -7.40
C VAL A 30 35.04 7.27 -7.54
N SER A 31 34.63 7.75 -8.70
CA SER A 31 33.25 8.15 -9.01
C SER A 31 32.27 6.99 -8.84
N ARG A 32 32.58 5.80 -9.37
CA ARG A 32 31.74 4.60 -9.22
C ARG A 32 31.48 4.22 -7.77
N ARG A 33 32.45 4.43 -6.88
CA ARG A 33 32.31 4.14 -5.45
C ARG A 33 31.31 5.11 -4.78
N ILE A 34 31.37 6.39 -5.10
CA ILE A 34 30.49 7.43 -4.53
C ILE A 34 29.06 7.27 -5.08
N GLU A 35 28.92 7.05 -6.38
CA GLU A 35 27.62 6.90 -7.03
C GLU A 35 26.80 5.73 -6.46
N TRP A 36 27.47 4.63 -6.07
CA TRP A 36 26.81 3.49 -5.43
C TRP A 36 26.10 3.89 -4.13
N HIS A 37 26.72 4.73 -3.30
CA HIS A 37 26.12 5.21 -2.05
C HIS A 37 24.92 6.12 -2.30
N GLU A 38 24.96 6.97 -3.31
CA GLU A 38 23.82 7.82 -3.65
C GLU A 38 22.65 7.05 -4.26
N ARG A 39 22.94 6.12 -5.18
CA ARG A 39 21.93 5.25 -5.78
C ARG A 39 21.27 4.40 -4.70
N ARG A 40 22.06 3.82 -3.78
CA ARG A 40 21.56 3.09 -2.61
C ARG A 40 20.73 3.99 -1.69
N ARG A 41 21.16 5.22 -1.38
CA ARG A 41 20.38 6.18 -0.56
C ARG A 41 19.08 6.62 -1.23
N ARG A 42 19.04 6.77 -2.57
CA ARG A 42 17.81 7.07 -3.32
C ARG A 42 16.84 5.88 -3.28
N LEU A 43 17.34 4.66 -3.46
CA LEU A 43 16.52 3.45 -3.38
C LEU A 43 16.00 3.22 -1.96
N LEU A 44 16.86 3.33 -0.94
CA LEU A 44 16.44 3.20 0.46
C LEU A 44 15.40 4.25 0.84
N ARG A 45 15.57 5.52 0.43
CA ARG A 45 14.52 6.54 0.66
C ARG A 45 13.21 6.18 0.00
N ARG A 46 13.22 5.74 -1.26
CA ARG A 46 12.00 5.28 -1.96
C ARG A 46 11.34 4.09 -1.25
N LEU A 47 12.14 3.11 -0.84
CA LEU A 47 11.65 1.95 -0.09
C LEU A 47 11.06 2.35 1.27
N VAL A 48 11.70 3.26 2.00
CA VAL A 48 11.20 3.78 3.28
C VAL A 48 9.88 4.54 3.09
N TRP A 49 9.79 5.42 2.09
CA TRP A 49 8.56 6.16 1.79
C TRP A 49 7.38 5.27 1.36
N ILE A 50 7.64 4.05 0.88
CA ILE A 50 6.59 3.06 0.54
C ILE A 50 6.30 2.16 1.75
N ALA A 51 7.33 1.65 2.42
CA ALA A 51 7.21 0.68 3.49
C ALA A 51 6.60 1.29 4.77
N LEU A 52 6.93 2.54 5.10
CA LEU A 52 6.37 3.23 6.26
C LEU A 52 4.83 3.35 6.19
N PRO A 53 4.23 3.96 5.16
CA PRO A 53 2.77 4.04 5.08
C PRO A 53 2.12 2.65 4.96
N ALA A 54 2.72 1.72 4.19
CA ALA A 54 2.19 0.36 4.09
C ALA A 54 2.15 -0.35 5.46
N SER A 55 3.21 -0.19 6.27
CA SER A 55 3.25 -0.76 7.62
C SER A 55 2.23 -0.12 8.57
N LEU A 56 2.01 1.19 8.48
CA LEU A 56 1.01 1.90 9.28
C LEU A 56 -0.42 1.48 8.89
N ILE A 57 -0.72 1.42 7.59
CA ILE A 57 -2.02 0.95 7.08
C ILE A 57 -2.28 -0.49 7.54
N LEU A 58 -1.28 -1.37 7.41
CA LEU A 58 -1.39 -2.75 7.87
C LEU A 58 -1.63 -2.82 9.38
N ALA A 59 -0.92 -2.03 10.18
CA ALA A 59 -1.10 -1.99 11.62
C ALA A 59 -2.49 -1.49 12.03
N VAL A 60 -3.01 -0.45 11.36
CA VAL A 60 -4.38 0.05 11.60
C VAL A 60 -5.42 -0.99 11.20
N TRP A 61 -5.23 -1.65 10.05
CA TRP A 61 -6.13 -2.70 9.61
C TRP A 61 -6.14 -3.88 10.59
N ILE A 62 -4.96 -4.32 11.05
CA ILE A 62 -4.84 -5.35 12.10
C ILE A 62 -5.51 -4.89 13.39
N TRP A 63 -5.32 -3.64 13.81
CA TRP A 63 -5.95 -3.09 15.00
C TRP A 63 -7.48 -3.12 14.90
N VAL A 64 -8.04 -2.68 13.77
CA VAL A 64 -9.48 -2.72 13.50
C VAL A 64 -10.01 -4.16 13.47
N VAL A 65 -9.34 -5.08 12.77
CA VAL A 65 -9.81 -6.47 12.62
C VAL A 65 -9.63 -7.28 13.90
N ALA A 66 -8.55 -7.09 14.64
CA ALA A 66 -8.23 -7.88 15.83
C ALA A 66 -8.89 -7.34 17.10
N LEU A 67 -9.26 -6.05 17.17
CA LEU A 67 -9.90 -5.45 18.35
C LEU A 67 -11.37 -5.09 18.13
N SER A 68 -11.90 -5.16 16.89
CA SER A 68 -13.35 -5.07 16.68
C SER A 68 -14.03 -6.32 17.23
N PRO A 69 -15.03 -6.18 18.12
CA PRO A 69 -15.83 -7.30 18.61
C PRO A 69 -16.69 -7.96 17.53
N TRP A 70 -16.94 -7.24 16.42
CA TRP A 70 -17.86 -7.66 15.37
C TRP A 70 -17.08 -8.10 14.13
N PRO A 71 -17.26 -9.36 13.67
CA PRO A 71 -16.67 -9.85 12.45
C PRO A 71 -17.38 -9.21 11.24
N ALA A 72 -16.66 -9.06 10.12
CA ALA A 72 -17.15 -8.32 8.97
C ALA A 72 -18.42 -8.93 8.37
N ASP A 73 -18.56 -10.26 8.44
CA ASP A 73 -19.72 -11.00 7.94
C ASP A 73 -21.01 -10.67 8.69
N GLU A 74 -20.96 -10.47 10.00
CA GLU A 74 -22.14 -10.06 10.78
C GLU A 74 -22.60 -8.65 10.42
N THR A 75 -21.66 -7.74 10.19
CA THR A 75 -21.96 -6.38 9.69
C THR A 75 -22.69 -6.46 8.34
N PHE A 76 -22.20 -7.29 7.42
CA PHE A 76 -22.85 -7.47 6.12
C PHE A 76 -24.26 -8.05 6.25
N ARG A 77 -24.46 -9.05 7.12
CA ARG A 77 -25.79 -9.64 7.35
C ARG A 77 -26.76 -8.63 7.95
N HIS A 78 -26.32 -7.80 8.89
CA HIS A 78 -27.14 -6.74 9.47
C HIS A 78 -27.59 -5.71 8.40
N ILE A 79 -26.67 -5.29 7.52
CA ILE A 79 -26.99 -4.37 6.41
C ILE A 79 -27.96 -5.03 5.41
N MET A 80 -27.75 -6.30 5.08
CA MET A 80 -28.62 -7.04 4.15
C MET A 80 -30.05 -7.19 4.67
N ALA A 81 -30.25 -7.31 5.97
CA ALA A 81 -31.58 -7.42 6.60
C ALA A 81 -32.39 -6.11 6.58
N MET A 82 -31.73 -4.96 6.41
CA MET A 82 -32.31 -3.61 6.47
C MET A 82 -33.62 -3.41 5.67
N PRO A 83 -33.77 -3.92 4.43
CA PRO A 83 -34.90 -3.56 3.58
C PRO A 83 -36.24 -4.15 4.01
N ASN A 84 -36.28 -5.42 4.43
CA ASN A 84 -37.50 -6.14 4.78
C ASN A 84 -37.18 -7.51 5.42
N CYS A 85 -38.21 -8.16 5.96
CA CYS A 85 -38.06 -9.47 6.58
C CYS A 85 -37.67 -10.60 5.61
N ALA A 86 -38.01 -10.50 4.32
CA ALA A 86 -37.55 -11.47 3.33
C ALA A 86 -36.03 -11.37 3.11
N ALA A 87 -35.46 -10.16 3.18
CA ALA A 87 -34.02 -9.93 3.10
C ALA A 87 -33.32 -10.40 4.39
N ALA A 88 -33.95 -10.22 5.55
CA ALA A 88 -33.46 -10.75 6.83
C ALA A 88 -33.45 -12.29 6.85
N GLU A 89 -34.48 -12.93 6.31
CA GLU A 89 -34.55 -14.39 6.13
C GLU A 89 -33.51 -14.89 5.12
N ALA A 90 -33.37 -14.22 3.97
CA ALA A 90 -32.35 -14.54 2.98
C ALA A 90 -30.91 -14.37 3.53
N ALA A 91 -30.71 -13.41 4.44
CA ALA A 91 -29.45 -13.21 5.15
C ALA A 91 -29.25 -14.18 6.33
N GLY A 92 -30.26 -14.99 6.68
CA GLY A 92 -30.19 -15.97 7.75
C GLY A 92 -30.10 -15.37 9.15
N VAL A 93 -30.63 -14.16 9.34
CA VAL A 93 -30.62 -13.43 10.64
C VAL A 93 -32.01 -13.25 11.24
N SER A 94 -33.03 -13.85 10.64
CA SER A 94 -34.41 -13.84 11.14
C SER A 94 -34.71 -15.08 11.98
N PRO A 95 -35.40 -14.99 13.13
CA PRO A 95 -35.83 -13.75 13.81
C PRO A 95 -34.63 -13.02 14.44
N ALA A 96 -34.67 -11.68 14.45
CA ALA A 96 -33.58 -10.86 15.00
C ALA A 96 -34.01 -10.20 16.32
N TYR A 97 -33.21 -10.35 17.36
CA TYR A 97 -33.48 -9.73 18.67
C TYR A 97 -32.81 -8.37 18.80
N ARG A 98 -33.37 -7.49 19.64
CA ARG A 98 -32.78 -6.18 19.90
C ARG A 98 -31.33 -6.31 20.41
N GLY A 99 -30.39 -5.78 19.62
CA GLY A 99 -28.95 -5.87 19.90
C GLY A 99 -28.21 -6.86 18.99
N ASP A 100 -28.95 -7.74 18.30
CA ASP A 100 -28.39 -8.70 17.36
C ASP A 100 -28.27 -8.11 15.94
N PRO A 101 -27.29 -8.59 15.16
CA PRO A 101 -27.21 -8.26 13.74
C PRO A 101 -28.47 -8.78 13.04
N GLY A 102 -29.08 -7.95 12.19
CA GLY A 102 -30.39 -8.19 11.60
C GLY A 102 -31.56 -7.42 12.24
N TYR A 103 -31.43 -6.95 13.49
CA TYR A 103 -32.50 -6.17 14.12
C TYR A 103 -32.53 -4.75 13.62
N TRP A 104 -33.69 -4.35 13.10
CA TRP A 104 -33.98 -2.97 12.72
C TRP A 104 -35.31 -2.54 13.35
N PRO A 105 -35.37 -1.37 14.04
CA PRO A 105 -36.57 -0.95 14.77
C PRO A 105 -37.85 -0.80 13.94
N TRP A 106 -37.74 -0.69 12.62
CA TRP A 106 -38.89 -0.60 11.72
C TRP A 106 -39.36 -1.96 11.19
N LEU A 107 -38.59 -3.03 11.41
CA LEU A 107 -38.99 -4.41 11.11
C LEU A 107 -39.68 -5.10 12.31
N ASP A 108 -39.57 -4.49 13.48
CA ASP A 108 -40.24 -4.85 14.74
C ASP A 108 -41.59 -4.10 14.81
N ALA A 109 -42.62 -4.74 14.25
CA ALA A 109 -43.92 -4.10 14.02
C ALA A 109 -44.69 -3.82 15.32
N ASP A 110 -44.59 -4.70 16.31
CA ASP A 110 -45.25 -4.59 17.61
C ASP A 110 -44.33 -4.05 18.72
N ARG A 111 -43.04 -3.88 18.42
CA ARG A 111 -42.02 -3.27 19.29
C ARG A 111 -41.68 -4.09 20.53
N ASP A 112 -41.92 -5.39 20.47
CA ASP A 112 -41.62 -6.30 21.57
C ASP A 112 -40.12 -6.63 21.68
N GLY A 113 -39.32 -6.21 20.70
CA GLY A 113 -37.88 -6.42 20.66
C GLY A 113 -37.47 -7.60 19.79
N VAL A 114 -38.40 -8.21 19.05
CA VAL A 114 -38.15 -9.27 18.08
C VAL A 114 -38.59 -8.81 16.68
N ALA A 115 -37.64 -8.64 15.78
CA ALA A 115 -37.93 -8.32 14.39
C ALA A 115 -38.13 -9.58 13.56
N CYS A 116 -39.04 -9.51 12.60
CA CYS A 116 -39.27 -10.56 11.60
C CYS A 116 -39.62 -11.93 12.18
N GLU A 117 -40.43 -11.95 13.23
CA GLU A 117 -41.01 -13.18 13.76
C GLU A 117 -41.67 -13.99 12.63
N SER A 118 -41.22 -15.24 12.42
CA SER A 118 -41.96 -16.17 11.58
C SER A 118 -43.36 -16.30 12.18
N ALA A 119 -44.41 -16.17 11.37
CA ALA A 119 -45.84 -16.20 11.77
C ALA A 119 -46.31 -17.57 12.30
N GLY A 120 -45.51 -18.18 13.18
CA GLY A 120 -45.63 -19.53 13.69
C GLY A 120 -46.33 -19.62 15.03
N TRP A 121 -46.24 -18.64 15.94
CA TRP A 121 -46.90 -18.68 17.25
C TRP A 121 -47.35 -17.29 17.75
N ARG A 122 -48.61 -16.94 17.46
CA ARG A 122 -49.58 -16.33 18.39
C ARG A 122 -50.97 -16.83 18.02
#